data_AF-A0A369QIC4-F1
#
_entry.id   AF-A0A369QIC4-F1
#
_cell.length_a   1.000
_cell.length_b   1.000
_cell.length_c   1.000
_cell.angle_alpha   90.00
_cell.angle_beta   90.00
_cell.angle_gamma   90.00
#
_symmetry.space_group_name_H-M   'P 1'
#
loop_
_entity.id
_entity.type
_entity.pdbx_description
1 polymer ?
#
loop_
_entity_poly.entity_id
_entity_poly.type
_entity_poly.pdbx_seq_one_letter_code
_entity_poly.pdbx_strand_id
1 'polypeptide(L)'
;MNDLVKIFLIAVFCWGLSTQQSYGQSKRQRKKAEKAAKVESAENPTEPLLADARQKEAGESFFVDGVKFLMLEQYDKALERFQRSYALTPGNAALNYKLAETHMLAGRLTEALPFAQAAVTLDAANPYYYLLLAQLYTGGQRYDEAIKVLMKLTKDIPDTEQYLFNLADLYLAKNKFDDALKTYDKIEKKYGFIEEVSFKKQQIYLKQNNLEKALKEGETLIASDPTEVRYPLAQAEVLANNKKIDQAVQMVNKALSIDQNNAQARLMLAELLRQKGQLNEAVTELQTAFGNPDLDIDAKVKILIEYIRQLPQPASKNQTLLNTTLNLAEQTLKAHPQEAKAYAVAGDVQNLANKKTEARNNYIKAVQLDNSHFSIWNQLVALDAELNQTDSLLAHTEKALELFPNQAVFWFYNGTSYLFKKNYSRAVKSLEYGKKLSLDKPELVMQFNMRLGDSYNSLKEYTKSDEAYEAVLVQDPNNPQVLNNYSYFLSLRNQDLAKAKSLSSKLINLFPNEETYLDTHAWVLYKLKEYPQALKFFEKIAATTKNGTIVEHYGDVLFQLGQKDKAVQQWQRAKSLGEYSSFIDKKIKDQKLYE
;
A
#
# COMPACT_ATOMS: atom_id res chain seq x y z
N MET A 1 -22.77 14.36 23.93
CA MET A 1 -23.55 14.90 25.06
C MET A 1 -24.17 16.20 24.60
N ASN A 2 -25.48 16.32 24.84
CA ASN A 2 -26.30 17.54 24.90
C ASN A 2 -26.19 18.55 23.75
N ASP A 3 -27.16 18.53 22.85
CA ASP A 3 -28.19 19.58 22.77
C ASP A 3 -29.03 19.41 21.51
N LEU A 4 -30.15 18.68 21.61
CA LEU A 4 -31.23 18.69 20.61
C LEU A 4 -32.57 18.10 21.13
N VAL A 5 -32.77 18.04 22.45
CA VAL A 5 -33.98 17.48 23.10
C VAL A 5 -34.87 18.57 23.74
N LYS A 6 -34.68 19.86 23.42
CA LYS A 6 -35.53 20.93 23.98
C LYS A 6 -35.90 21.96 22.94
N ILE A 7 -36.83 21.63 22.06
CA ILE A 7 -37.89 22.51 21.51
C ILE A 7 -38.91 21.54 20.92
N PHE A 8 -39.95 21.17 21.67
CA PHE A 8 -41.29 20.80 21.20
C PHE A 8 -42.14 20.33 22.39
N LEU A 9 -42.37 21.26 23.32
CA LEU A 9 -43.44 21.17 24.31
C LEU A 9 -43.72 22.61 24.76
N ILE A 10 -44.81 23.15 24.21
CA ILE A 10 -45.70 24.25 24.68
C ILE A 10 -46.29 24.92 23.44
N ALA A 11 -47.44 24.43 22.99
CA ALA A 11 -48.52 25.20 22.36
C ALA A 11 -49.75 24.28 22.16
N VAL A 12 -50.19 23.64 23.25
CA VAL A 12 -51.60 23.23 23.39
C VAL A 12 -52.26 24.33 24.20
N PHE A 13 -53.20 25.04 23.56
CA PHE A 13 -54.32 25.83 24.08
C PHE A 13 -54.53 27.08 23.23
N CYS A 14 -55.27 26.92 22.13
CA CYS A 14 -56.35 27.82 21.75
C CYS A 14 -57.12 27.23 20.57
N TRP A 15 -58.45 27.15 20.74
CA TRP A 15 -59.49 26.95 19.74
C TRP A 15 -59.90 25.52 19.39
N GLY A 16 -60.62 24.92 20.36
CA GLY A 16 -61.87 24.25 20.01
C GLY A 16 -62.95 25.30 19.70
N LEU A 17 -63.59 25.17 18.54
CA LEU A 17 -64.97 25.59 18.21
C LEU A 17 -65.21 25.36 16.70
N SER A 18 -65.65 24.16 16.35
CA SER A 18 -66.57 23.85 15.24
C SER A 18 -66.46 22.36 14.91
N THR A 19 -67.52 21.79 14.34
CA THR A 19 -67.69 20.38 13.92
C THR A 19 -68.37 19.41 14.90
N GLN A 20 -69.32 19.89 15.71
CA GLN A 20 -70.43 19.03 16.19
C GLN A 20 -71.67 19.04 15.26
N GLN A 21 -71.59 19.62 14.06
CA GLN A 21 -72.74 19.79 13.16
C GLN A 21 -72.75 18.88 11.91
N SER A 22 -71.86 17.89 11.80
CA SER A 22 -71.75 17.05 10.58
C SER A 22 -72.36 15.64 10.69
N TYR A 23 -72.76 15.18 11.88
CA TYR A 23 -73.23 13.79 12.05
C TYR A 23 -74.75 13.60 11.84
N GLY A 24 -75.53 14.68 11.76
CA GLY A 24 -77.01 14.63 11.65
C GLY A 24 -77.58 14.64 10.22
N GLN A 25 -76.81 15.05 9.20
CA GLN A 25 -77.32 15.20 7.82
C GLN A 25 -77.12 13.95 6.92
N SER A 26 -76.30 12.98 7.35
CA SER A 26 -75.95 11.78 6.56
C SER A 26 -77.08 10.75 6.42
N LYS A 27 -77.94 10.58 7.42
CA LYS A 27 -79.01 9.55 7.37
C LYS A 27 -80.19 9.91 6.47
N ARG A 28 -80.47 11.20 6.23
CA ARG A 28 -81.60 11.65 5.40
C ARG A 28 -81.26 11.64 3.89
N GLN A 29 -79.98 11.78 3.55
CA GLN A 29 -79.47 11.63 2.17
C GLN A 29 -79.37 10.16 1.75
N ARG A 30 -78.97 9.25 2.65
CA ARG A 30 -78.94 7.79 2.37
C ARG A 30 -80.30 7.20 1.99
N LYS A 31 -81.39 7.60 2.67
CA LYS A 31 -82.75 7.14 2.34
C LYS A 31 -83.32 7.72 1.04
N LYS A 32 -82.79 8.86 0.55
CA LYS A 32 -83.16 9.43 -0.76
C LYS A 32 -82.38 8.73 -1.90
N ALA A 33 -81.13 8.37 -1.66
CA ALA A 33 -80.30 7.60 -2.60
C ALA A 33 -80.80 6.15 -2.78
N GLU A 34 -81.22 5.47 -1.71
CA GLU A 34 -81.79 4.12 -1.79
C GLU A 34 -83.16 4.05 -2.49
N LYS A 35 -83.89 5.17 -2.55
CA LYS A 35 -85.16 5.27 -3.29
C LYS A 35 -84.96 5.66 -4.77
N ALA A 36 -83.83 6.28 -5.10
CA ALA A 36 -83.44 6.59 -6.48
C ALA A 36 -82.80 5.38 -7.18
N ALA A 37 -82.06 4.54 -6.45
CA ALA A 37 -81.40 3.33 -6.99
C ALA A 37 -82.35 2.14 -7.26
N LYS A 38 -83.66 2.28 -7.01
CA LYS A 38 -84.67 1.23 -7.24
C LYS A 38 -85.51 1.42 -8.52
N VAL A 39 -85.18 2.41 -9.36
CA VAL A 39 -85.95 2.70 -10.60
C VAL A 39 -85.15 2.45 -11.88
N GLU A 40 -83.84 2.26 -11.83
CA GLU A 40 -83.05 1.88 -13.01
C GLU A 40 -82.42 0.51 -12.81
N SER A 41 -83.21 -0.54 -13.04
CA SER A 41 -82.70 -1.88 -13.31
C SER A 41 -83.39 -2.41 -14.56
N ALA A 42 -82.80 -2.09 -15.70
CA ALA A 42 -83.02 -2.77 -16.96
C ALA A 42 -81.83 -2.48 -17.89
N GLU A 43 -80.65 -2.97 -17.56
CA GLU A 43 -79.50 -2.93 -18.47
C GLU A 43 -79.43 -4.22 -19.30
N ASN A 44 -79.17 -4.02 -20.58
CA ASN A 44 -79.05 -5.03 -21.61
C ASN A 44 -77.86 -5.96 -21.32
N PRO A 45 -77.93 -7.27 -21.68
CA PRO A 45 -76.79 -8.18 -21.52
C PRO A 45 -75.55 -7.81 -22.37
N THR A 46 -75.65 -6.81 -23.25
CA THR A 46 -74.53 -6.28 -24.07
C THR A 46 -73.77 -5.11 -23.42
N GLU A 47 -74.36 -4.38 -22.46
CA GLU A 47 -73.72 -3.22 -21.81
C GLU A 47 -72.56 -3.58 -20.86
N PRO A 48 -72.65 -4.63 -20.02
CA PRO A 48 -71.55 -5.04 -19.16
C PRO A 48 -70.31 -5.48 -19.96
N LEU A 49 -70.51 -6.15 -21.10
CA LEU A 49 -69.43 -6.61 -21.99
C LEU A 49 -68.75 -5.44 -22.72
N LEU A 50 -69.50 -4.41 -23.13
CA LEU A 50 -68.96 -3.20 -23.75
C LEU A 50 -68.24 -2.29 -22.74
N ALA A 51 -68.71 -2.23 -21.50
CA ALA A 51 -68.04 -1.51 -20.42
C ALA A 51 -66.72 -2.20 -20.03
N ASP A 52 -66.70 -3.53 -19.95
CA ASP A 52 -65.50 -4.34 -19.69
C ASP A 52 -64.46 -4.19 -20.80
N ALA A 53 -64.88 -4.17 -22.07
CA ALA A 53 -64.00 -3.93 -23.21
C ALA A 53 -63.35 -2.53 -23.19
N ARG A 54 -64.12 -1.48 -22.87
CA ARG A 54 -63.59 -0.10 -22.76
C ARG A 54 -62.66 0.07 -21.56
N GLN A 55 -62.95 -0.60 -20.44
CA GLN A 55 -62.06 -0.60 -19.28
C GLN A 55 -60.74 -1.31 -19.58
N LYS A 56 -60.78 -2.40 -20.34
CA LYS A 56 -59.59 -3.11 -20.81
C LYS A 56 -58.74 -2.25 -21.76
N GLU A 57 -59.37 -1.58 -22.72
CA GLU A 57 -58.68 -0.66 -23.65
C GLU A 57 -58.01 0.52 -22.91
N ALA A 58 -58.71 1.11 -21.94
CA ALA A 58 -58.13 2.15 -21.08
C ALA A 58 -56.98 1.61 -20.20
N GLY A 59 -57.11 0.38 -19.69
CA GLY A 59 -56.04 -0.32 -18.96
C GLY A 59 -54.80 -0.57 -19.81
N GLU A 60 -54.98 -0.99 -21.06
CA GLU A 60 -53.90 -1.20 -22.04
C GLU A 60 -53.19 0.11 -22.39
N SER A 61 -53.93 1.22 -22.56
CA SER A 61 -53.33 2.54 -22.77
C SER A 61 -52.42 2.95 -21.61
N PHE A 62 -52.88 2.80 -20.36
CA PHE A 62 -52.05 3.10 -19.19
C PHE A 62 -50.84 2.16 -19.06
N PHE A 63 -50.97 0.90 -19.48
CA PHE A 63 -49.85 -0.04 -19.51
C PHE A 63 -48.76 0.40 -20.48
N VAL A 64 -49.13 0.79 -21.71
CA VAL A 64 -48.17 1.29 -22.72
C VAL A 64 -47.46 2.55 -22.24
N ASP A 65 -48.19 3.50 -21.64
CA ASP A 65 -47.59 4.69 -21.03
C ASP A 65 -46.60 4.34 -19.91
N GLY A 66 -46.95 3.36 -19.06
CA GLY A 66 -46.07 2.86 -18.01
C GLY A 66 -44.78 2.26 -18.57
N VAL A 67 -44.88 1.43 -19.61
CA VAL A 67 -43.70 0.85 -20.29
C VAL A 67 -42.82 1.95 -20.87
N LYS A 68 -43.40 2.98 -21.49
CA LYS A 68 -42.65 4.13 -22.00
C LYS A 68 -41.85 4.83 -20.91
N PHE A 69 -42.47 5.13 -19.76
CA PHE A 69 -41.75 5.77 -18.65
C PHE A 69 -40.68 4.86 -18.04
N LEU A 70 -40.92 3.54 -18.00
CA LEU A 70 -39.93 2.57 -17.56
C LEU A 70 -38.70 2.55 -18.47
N MET A 71 -38.88 2.59 -19.79
CA MET A 71 -37.77 2.68 -20.76
C MET A 71 -36.98 3.98 -20.64
N LEU A 72 -37.61 5.04 -20.11
CA LEU A 72 -36.96 6.32 -19.81
C LEU A 72 -36.38 6.38 -18.39
N GLU A 73 -36.36 5.25 -17.67
CA GLU A 73 -35.91 5.11 -16.27
C GLU A 73 -36.65 6.04 -15.28
N GLN A 74 -37.85 6.50 -15.65
CA GLN A 74 -38.70 7.35 -14.81
C GLN A 74 -39.62 6.46 -13.97
N TYR A 75 -39.02 5.75 -13.00
CA TYR A 75 -39.69 4.67 -12.26
C TYR A 75 -40.97 5.10 -11.53
N ASP A 76 -40.99 6.26 -10.86
CA ASP A 76 -42.20 6.71 -10.15
C ASP A 76 -43.36 7.03 -11.10
N LYS A 77 -43.08 7.63 -12.25
CA LYS A 77 -44.11 7.89 -13.27
C LYS A 77 -44.59 6.59 -13.92
N ALA A 78 -43.68 5.65 -14.15
CA ALA A 78 -44.04 4.33 -14.65
C ALA A 78 -44.98 3.62 -13.66
N LEU A 79 -44.67 3.63 -12.36
CA LEU A 79 -45.52 3.06 -11.32
C LEU A 79 -46.89 3.73 -11.25
N GLU A 80 -46.97 5.07 -11.35
CA GLU A 80 -48.25 5.78 -11.37
C GLU A 80 -49.15 5.29 -12.52
N ARG A 81 -48.58 5.15 -13.74
CA ARG A 81 -49.33 4.65 -14.90
C ARG A 81 -49.70 3.19 -14.76
N PHE A 82 -48.78 2.34 -14.32
CA PHE A 82 -49.06 0.93 -14.09
C PHE A 82 -50.11 0.70 -13.00
N GLN A 83 -50.14 1.51 -11.93
CA GLN A 83 -51.17 1.42 -10.89
C GLN A 83 -52.57 1.77 -11.42
N ARG A 84 -52.69 2.75 -12.31
CA ARG A 84 -53.95 3.05 -13.00
C ARG A 84 -54.39 1.90 -13.91
N SER A 85 -53.45 1.30 -14.63
CA SER A 85 -53.69 0.09 -15.42
C SER A 85 -54.15 -1.08 -14.54
N TYR A 86 -53.57 -1.21 -13.34
CA TYR A 86 -53.86 -2.30 -12.39
C TYR A 86 -55.24 -2.17 -11.74
N ALA A 87 -55.69 -0.94 -11.48
CA ALA A 87 -57.05 -0.69 -10.99
C ALA A 87 -58.13 -1.15 -11.98
N LEU A 88 -57.82 -1.16 -13.28
CA LEU A 88 -58.74 -1.57 -14.35
C LEU A 88 -58.56 -3.04 -14.74
N THR A 89 -57.32 -3.56 -14.70
CA THR A 89 -56.99 -4.90 -15.21
C THR A 89 -56.07 -5.69 -14.25
N PRO A 90 -56.48 -5.95 -12.99
CA PRO A 90 -55.60 -6.57 -11.99
C PRO A 90 -55.20 -8.02 -12.34
N GLY A 91 -56.00 -8.70 -13.17
CA GLY A 91 -55.73 -10.06 -13.66
C GLY A 91 -54.75 -10.16 -14.84
N ASN A 92 -54.15 -9.05 -15.29
CA ASN A 92 -53.17 -9.07 -16.37
C ASN A 92 -51.77 -9.46 -15.85
N ALA A 93 -51.27 -10.64 -16.24
CA ALA A 93 -49.97 -11.16 -15.79
C ALA A 93 -48.79 -10.27 -16.21
N ALA A 94 -48.79 -9.75 -17.45
CA ALA A 94 -47.73 -8.89 -17.98
C ALA A 94 -47.66 -7.54 -17.25
N LEU A 95 -48.81 -6.98 -16.87
CA LEU A 95 -48.89 -5.79 -16.04
C LEU A 95 -48.30 -6.03 -14.64
N ASN A 96 -48.68 -7.13 -13.98
CA ASN A 96 -48.13 -7.51 -12.69
C ASN A 96 -46.61 -7.71 -12.76
N TYR A 97 -46.10 -8.33 -13.83
CA TYR A 97 -44.66 -8.45 -14.07
C TYR A 97 -43.99 -7.07 -14.18
N LYS A 98 -44.55 -6.13 -14.97
CA LYS A 98 -43.97 -4.80 -15.14
C LYS A 98 -44.03 -3.95 -13.87
N LEU A 99 -45.07 -4.09 -13.05
CA LEU A 99 -45.12 -3.49 -11.72
C LEU A 99 -44.00 -4.00 -10.83
N ALA A 100 -43.80 -5.32 -10.76
CA ALA A 100 -42.74 -5.93 -9.99
C ALA A 100 -41.34 -5.50 -10.48
N GLU A 101 -41.10 -5.53 -11.80
CA GLU A 101 -39.84 -5.12 -12.41
C GLU A 101 -39.52 -3.64 -12.12
N THR A 102 -40.52 -2.76 -12.23
CA THR A 102 -40.36 -1.32 -11.95
C THR A 102 -40.10 -1.06 -10.48
N HIS A 103 -40.80 -1.75 -9.57
CA HIS A 103 -40.52 -1.66 -8.14
C HIS A 103 -39.10 -2.15 -7.82
N MET A 104 -38.65 -3.24 -8.43
CA MET A 104 -37.29 -3.78 -8.27
C MET A 104 -36.23 -2.77 -8.70
N LEU A 105 -36.36 -2.20 -9.91
CA LEU A 105 -35.41 -1.22 -10.46
C LEU A 105 -35.38 0.08 -9.63
N ALA A 106 -36.50 0.41 -8.97
CA ALA A 106 -36.57 1.52 -8.02
C ALA A 106 -36.05 1.18 -6.61
N GLY A 107 -35.46 0.00 -6.39
CA GLY A 107 -34.95 -0.45 -5.09
C GLY A 107 -36.04 -0.86 -4.07
N ARG A 108 -37.29 -0.96 -4.50
CA ARG A 108 -38.47 -1.28 -3.67
C ARG A 108 -38.80 -2.78 -3.74
N LEU A 109 -37.88 -3.60 -3.20
CA LEU A 109 -37.96 -5.08 -3.31
C LEU A 109 -39.19 -5.67 -2.60
N THR A 110 -39.58 -5.12 -1.46
CA THR A 110 -40.72 -5.60 -0.67
C THR A 110 -42.03 -5.40 -1.41
N GLU A 111 -42.20 -4.24 -2.04
CA GLU A 111 -43.38 -3.88 -2.83
C GLU A 111 -43.45 -4.66 -4.14
N ALA A 112 -42.31 -5.06 -4.72
CA ALA A 112 -42.27 -5.83 -5.96
C ALA A 112 -42.79 -7.28 -5.81
N LEU A 113 -42.55 -7.90 -4.65
CA LEU A 113 -42.85 -9.32 -4.40
C LEU A 113 -44.30 -9.76 -4.66
N PRO A 114 -45.35 -9.08 -4.14
CA PRO A 114 -46.73 -9.51 -4.38
C PRO A 114 -47.10 -9.49 -5.86
N PHE A 115 -46.61 -8.51 -6.62
CA PHE A 115 -46.86 -8.40 -8.06
C PHE A 115 -46.12 -9.50 -8.85
N ALA A 116 -44.88 -9.84 -8.47
CA ALA A 116 -44.16 -10.95 -9.11
C ALA A 116 -44.83 -12.31 -8.84
N GLN A 117 -45.32 -12.54 -7.62
CA GLN A 117 -46.09 -13.74 -7.28
C GLN A 117 -47.40 -13.82 -8.07
N ALA A 118 -48.10 -12.69 -8.21
CA ALA A 118 -49.33 -12.61 -9.00
C ALA A 118 -49.06 -12.91 -10.48
N ALA A 119 -47.99 -12.37 -11.07
CA ALA A 119 -47.61 -12.65 -12.46
C ALA A 119 -47.42 -14.16 -12.71
N VAL A 120 -46.67 -14.85 -11.83
CA VAL A 120 -46.46 -16.31 -11.90
C VAL A 120 -47.75 -17.11 -11.71
N THR A 121 -48.67 -16.61 -10.86
CA THR A 121 -49.95 -17.29 -10.59
C THR A 121 -50.93 -17.15 -11.75
N LEU A 122 -50.96 -15.97 -12.39
CA LEU A 122 -51.86 -15.64 -13.49
C LEU A 122 -51.43 -16.30 -14.82
N ASP A 123 -50.11 -16.43 -15.04
CA ASP A 123 -49.56 -17.14 -16.18
C ASP A 123 -48.35 -17.98 -15.74
N ALA A 124 -48.62 -19.24 -15.45
CA ALA A 124 -47.63 -20.18 -14.97
C ALA A 124 -46.70 -20.74 -16.06
N ALA A 125 -46.93 -20.44 -17.34
CA ALA A 125 -46.14 -20.94 -18.46
C ALA A 125 -44.97 -20.00 -18.83
N ASN A 126 -45.01 -18.74 -18.39
CA ASN A 126 -44.02 -17.74 -18.78
C ASN A 126 -42.75 -17.80 -17.89
N PRO A 127 -41.57 -18.17 -18.43
CA PRO A 127 -40.36 -18.35 -17.65
C PRO A 127 -39.83 -17.04 -17.04
N TYR A 128 -40.02 -15.90 -17.71
CA TYR A 128 -39.51 -14.61 -17.24
C TYR A 128 -40.13 -14.18 -15.90
N TYR A 129 -41.35 -14.60 -15.62
CA TYR A 129 -42.04 -14.27 -14.38
C TYR A 129 -41.42 -15.00 -13.18
N TYR A 130 -41.01 -16.26 -13.38
CA TYR A 130 -40.28 -17.03 -12.38
C TYR A 130 -38.89 -16.45 -12.13
N LEU A 131 -38.20 -16.00 -13.18
CA LEU A 131 -36.87 -15.40 -13.04
C LEU A 131 -36.90 -14.12 -12.21
N LEU A 132 -37.83 -13.20 -12.51
CA LEU A 132 -38.00 -11.99 -11.73
C LEU A 132 -38.35 -12.32 -10.27
N LEU A 133 -39.25 -13.27 -10.05
CA LEU A 133 -39.61 -13.70 -8.69
C LEU A 133 -38.42 -14.32 -7.95
N ALA A 134 -37.63 -15.17 -8.61
CA ALA A 134 -36.41 -15.75 -8.03
C ALA A 134 -35.36 -14.68 -7.73
N GLN A 135 -35.20 -13.68 -8.61
CA GLN A 135 -34.29 -12.55 -8.41
C GLN A 135 -34.72 -11.70 -7.22
N LEU A 136 -36.02 -11.40 -7.07
CA LEU A 136 -36.56 -10.67 -5.93
C LEU A 136 -36.35 -11.42 -4.61
N TYR A 137 -36.60 -12.73 -4.59
CA TYR A 137 -36.30 -13.54 -3.41
C TYR A 137 -34.80 -13.56 -3.10
N THR A 138 -33.95 -13.69 -4.11
CA THR A 138 -32.49 -13.68 -3.94
C THR A 138 -31.97 -12.34 -3.41
N GLY A 139 -32.44 -11.22 -3.97
CA GLY A 139 -32.11 -9.87 -3.51
C GLY A 139 -32.60 -9.58 -2.08
N GLY A 140 -33.72 -10.20 -1.68
CA GLY A 140 -34.22 -10.20 -0.31
C GLY A 140 -33.57 -11.23 0.62
N GLN A 141 -32.52 -11.94 0.18
CA GLN A 141 -31.84 -13.05 0.90
C GLN A 141 -32.76 -14.22 1.29
N ARG A 142 -33.91 -14.35 0.62
CA ARG A 142 -34.91 -15.42 0.77
C ARG A 142 -34.58 -16.60 -0.14
N TYR A 143 -33.42 -17.19 0.08
CA TYR A 143 -32.85 -18.19 -0.83
C TYR A 143 -33.67 -19.49 -0.92
N ASP A 144 -34.32 -19.94 0.16
CA ASP A 144 -35.11 -21.16 0.13
C ASP A 144 -36.37 -21.01 -0.75
N GLU A 145 -36.96 -19.82 -0.79
CA GLU A 145 -38.05 -19.49 -1.71
C GLU A 145 -37.55 -19.35 -3.15
N ALA A 146 -36.41 -18.67 -3.37
CA ALA A 146 -35.80 -18.58 -4.70
C ALA A 146 -35.50 -19.96 -5.29
N ILE A 147 -34.97 -20.89 -4.48
CA ILE A 147 -34.73 -22.29 -4.86
C ILE A 147 -36.04 -22.96 -5.29
N LYS A 148 -37.11 -22.83 -4.51
CA LYS A 148 -38.42 -23.42 -4.87
C LYS A 148 -38.94 -22.89 -6.20
N VAL A 149 -38.79 -21.59 -6.47
CA VAL A 149 -39.22 -20.95 -7.71
C VAL A 149 -38.42 -21.48 -8.90
N LEU A 150 -37.08 -21.53 -8.82
CA LEU A 150 -36.25 -22.05 -9.90
C LEU A 150 -36.39 -23.56 -10.10
N MET A 151 -36.59 -24.33 -9.03
CA MET A 151 -36.92 -25.75 -9.13
C MET A 151 -38.22 -25.97 -9.90
N LYS A 152 -39.24 -25.15 -9.66
CA LYS A 152 -40.51 -25.24 -10.38
C LYS A 152 -40.33 -24.85 -11.85
N LEU A 153 -39.64 -23.74 -12.11
CA LEU A 153 -39.31 -23.26 -13.46
C LEU A 153 -38.64 -24.37 -14.29
N THR A 154 -37.51 -24.89 -13.80
CA THR A 154 -36.68 -25.87 -14.51
C THR A 154 -37.28 -27.27 -14.62
N LYS A 155 -38.36 -27.56 -13.87
CA LYS A 155 -39.05 -28.86 -13.89
C LYS A 155 -40.30 -28.84 -14.74
N ASP A 156 -41.12 -27.80 -14.60
CA ASP A 156 -42.48 -27.77 -15.12
C ASP A 156 -42.58 -27.03 -16.46
N ILE A 157 -41.62 -26.16 -16.80
CA ILE A 157 -41.62 -25.35 -18.02
C ILE A 157 -40.55 -25.88 -19.00
N PRO A 158 -40.94 -26.29 -20.23
CA PRO A 158 -39.99 -26.73 -21.25
C PRO A 158 -38.97 -25.64 -21.63
N ASP A 159 -37.79 -26.06 -22.11
CA ASP A 159 -36.72 -25.18 -22.61
C ASP A 159 -36.19 -24.15 -21.58
N THR A 160 -36.23 -24.51 -20.30
CA THR A 160 -35.75 -23.67 -19.19
C THR A 160 -34.52 -24.24 -18.48
N GLU A 161 -33.95 -25.32 -19.00
CA GLU A 161 -32.80 -26.01 -18.39
C GLU A 161 -31.54 -25.13 -18.31
N GLN A 162 -31.46 -24.06 -19.09
CA GLN A 162 -30.38 -23.07 -18.99
C GLN A 162 -30.32 -22.38 -17.61
N TYR A 163 -31.43 -22.34 -16.86
CA TYR A 163 -31.50 -21.78 -15.51
C TYR A 163 -31.08 -22.75 -14.40
N LEU A 164 -30.63 -23.97 -14.75
CA LEU A 164 -30.06 -24.90 -13.78
C LEU A 164 -28.78 -24.34 -13.13
N PHE A 165 -28.01 -23.50 -13.82
CA PHE A 165 -26.85 -22.82 -13.23
C PHE A 165 -27.27 -21.89 -12.09
N ASN A 166 -28.28 -21.05 -12.32
CA ASN A 166 -28.83 -20.19 -11.28
C ASN A 166 -29.33 -21.00 -10.07
N LEU A 167 -29.95 -22.16 -10.30
CA LEU A 167 -30.39 -23.05 -9.24
C LEU A 167 -29.20 -23.64 -8.46
N ALA A 168 -28.16 -24.11 -9.15
CA ALA A 168 -26.94 -24.63 -8.53
C ALA A 168 -26.22 -23.56 -7.68
N ASP A 169 -26.14 -22.32 -8.16
CA ASP A 169 -25.56 -21.19 -7.42
C ASP A 169 -26.34 -20.87 -6.14
N LEU A 170 -27.67 -20.94 -6.18
CA LEU A 170 -28.49 -20.78 -4.96
C LEU A 170 -28.27 -21.93 -3.97
N TYR A 171 -28.11 -23.17 -4.45
CA TYR A 171 -27.73 -24.27 -3.58
C TYR A 171 -26.35 -24.06 -2.95
N LEU A 172 -25.37 -23.58 -3.72
CA LEU A 172 -24.04 -23.22 -3.21
C LEU A 172 -24.10 -22.12 -2.15
N ALA A 173 -24.87 -21.05 -2.38
CA ALA A 173 -25.06 -19.96 -1.42
C ALA A 173 -25.66 -20.45 -0.09
N LYS A 174 -26.48 -21.51 -0.14
CA LYS A 174 -27.07 -22.18 1.03
C LYS A 174 -26.22 -23.33 1.59
N ASN A 175 -25.02 -23.56 1.06
CA ASN A 175 -24.16 -24.72 1.38
C ASN A 175 -24.86 -26.08 1.20
N LYS A 176 -25.88 -26.17 0.33
CA LYS A 176 -26.58 -27.40 -0.04
C LYS A 176 -25.80 -28.14 -1.14
N PHE A 177 -24.62 -28.62 -0.76
CA PHE A 177 -23.63 -29.19 -1.69
C PHE A 177 -24.14 -30.37 -2.51
N ASP A 178 -24.86 -31.31 -1.91
CA ASP A 178 -25.36 -32.49 -2.63
C ASP A 178 -26.43 -32.13 -3.68
N ASP A 179 -27.26 -31.12 -3.39
CA ASP A 179 -28.27 -30.64 -4.34
C ASP A 179 -27.61 -29.85 -5.49
N ALA A 180 -26.56 -29.08 -5.21
CA ALA A 180 -25.75 -28.44 -6.23
C ALA A 180 -25.11 -29.48 -7.16
N LEU A 181 -24.46 -30.53 -6.61
CA LEU A 181 -23.86 -31.62 -7.39
C LEU A 181 -24.88 -32.31 -8.29
N LYS A 182 -26.06 -32.68 -7.76
CA LYS A 182 -27.13 -33.28 -8.58
C LYS A 182 -27.62 -32.34 -9.68
N THR A 183 -27.63 -31.03 -9.43
CA THR A 183 -28.03 -30.03 -10.42
C THR A 183 -26.96 -29.91 -11.51
N TYR A 184 -25.68 -29.93 -11.15
CA TYR A 184 -24.57 -30.00 -12.09
C TYR A 184 -24.58 -31.27 -12.95
N ASP A 185 -24.86 -32.43 -12.36
CA ASP A 185 -24.98 -33.68 -13.12
C ASP A 185 -26.11 -33.61 -14.18
N LYS A 186 -27.20 -32.90 -13.88
CA LYS A 186 -28.28 -32.64 -14.85
C LYS A 186 -27.83 -31.71 -15.98
N ILE A 187 -27.07 -30.67 -15.64
CA ILE A 187 -26.49 -29.74 -16.63
C ILE A 187 -25.59 -30.53 -17.59
N GLU A 188 -24.65 -31.32 -17.06
CA GLU A 188 -23.72 -32.09 -17.89
C GLU A 188 -24.45 -33.14 -18.74
N LYS A 189 -25.50 -33.78 -18.22
CA LYS A 189 -26.31 -34.72 -18.99
C LYS A 189 -27.01 -34.07 -20.20
N LYS A 190 -27.37 -32.79 -20.10
CA LYS A 190 -28.08 -32.05 -21.17
C LYS A 190 -27.10 -31.45 -22.17
N TYR A 191 -26.04 -30.81 -21.67
CA TYR A 191 -25.15 -29.96 -22.45
C TYR A 191 -23.78 -30.58 -22.74
N GLY A 192 -23.48 -31.75 -22.16
CA GLY A 192 -22.15 -32.37 -22.23
C GLY A 192 -21.19 -31.78 -21.20
N PHE A 193 -19.90 -32.09 -21.38
CA PHE A 193 -18.85 -31.58 -20.51
C PHE A 193 -18.77 -30.05 -20.55
N ILE A 194 -18.72 -29.43 -19.37
CA ILE A 194 -18.56 -27.97 -19.21
C ILE A 194 -17.47 -27.74 -18.16
N GLU A 195 -16.40 -27.06 -18.56
CA GLU A 195 -15.24 -26.76 -17.71
C GLU A 195 -15.65 -26.16 -16.35
N GLU A 196 -16.50 -25.14 -16.37
CA GLU A 196 -16.95 -24.46 -15.14
C GLU A 196 -17.61 -25.43 -14.17
N VAL A 197 -18.40 -26.38 -14.67
CA VAL A 197 -19.11 -27.35 -13.84
C VAL A 197 -18.13 -28.26 -13.11
N SER A 198 -17.12 -28.82 -13.81
CA SER A 198 -16.11 -29.67 -13.16
C SER A 198 -15.31 -28.89 -12.10
N PHE A 199 -14.97 -27.62 -12.34
CA PHE A 199 -14.34 -26.78 -11.30
C PHE A 199 -15.23 -26.59 -10.07
N LYS A 200 -16.53 -26.31 -10.27
CA LYS A 200 -17.48 -26.13 -9.16
C LYS A 200 -17.65 -27.44 -8.38
N LYS A 201 -17.79 -28.58 -9.07
CA LYS A 201 -17.86 -29.92 -8.45
C LYS A 201 -16.59 -30.24 -7.65
N GLN A 202 -15.41 -29.97 -8.20
CA GLN A 202 -14.13 -30.12 -7.49
C GLN A 202 -14.12 -29.30 -6.19
N GLN A 203 -14.48 -28.01 -6.25
CA GLN A 203 -14.53 -27.15 -5.07
C GLN A 203 -15.55 -27.62 -4.03
N ILE A 204 -16.72 -28.11 -4.46
CA ILE A 204 -17.71 -28.70 -3.57
C ILE A 204 -17.13 -29.92 -2.85
N TYR A 205 -16.51 -30.84 -3.60
CA TYR A 205 -15.93 -32.05 -3.01
C TYR A 205 -14.81 -31.72 -2.02
N LEU A 206 -13.99 -30.69 -2.27
CA LEU A 206 -13.01 -30.21 -1.30
C LEU A 206 -13.65 -29.66 -0.03
N LYS A 207 -14.74 -28.87 -0.14
CA LYS A 207 -15.50 -28.39 1.03
C LYS A 207 -16.15 -29.53 1.82
N GLN A 208 -16.49 -30.64 1.16
CA GLN A 208 -17.00 -31.86 1.78
C GLN A 208 -15.88 -32.77 2.32
N ASN A 209 -14.60 -32.35 2.25
CA ASN A 209 -13.42 -33.18 2.56
C ASN A 209 -13.35 -34.49 1.75
N ASN A 210 -13.98 -34.54 0.58
CA ASN A 210 -13.93 -35.68 -0.33
C ASN A 210 -12.85 -35.48 -1.39
N LEU A 211 -11.58 -35.66 -0.97
CA LEU A 211 -10.43 -35.45 -1.84
C LEU A 211 -10.45 -36.37 -3.07
N GLU A 212 -10.89 -37.63 -2.93
CA GLU A 212 -10.92 -38.59 -4.05
C GLU A 212 -11.81 -38.08 -5.20
N LYS A 213 -13.03 -37.66 -4.90
CA LYS A 213 -13.94 -37.12 -5.93
C LYS A 213 -13.45 -35.78 -6.48
N ALA A 214 -12.84 -34.93 -5.64
CA ALA A 214 -12.25 -33.68 -6.10
C ALA A 214 -11.11 -33.90 -7.11
N LEU A 215 -10.24 -34.87 -6.85
CA LEU A 215 -9.15 -35.22 -7.76
C LEU A 215 -9.69 -35.82 -9.06
N LYS A 216 -10.76 -36.63 -8.99
CA LYS A 216 -11.42 -37.18 -10.19
C LYS A 216 -11.98 -36.09 -11.10
N GLU A 217 -12.60 -35.04 -10.55
CA GLU A 217 -13.04 -33.89 -11.36
C GLU A 217 -11.84 -33.15 -11.99
N GLY A 218 -10.70 -33.06 -11.28
CA GLY A 218 -9.45 -32.55 -11.84
C GLY A 218 -8.91 -33.40 -12.99
N GLU A 219 -8.96 -34.72 -12.86
CA GLU A 219 -8.58 -35.65 -13.93
C GLU A 219 -9.47 -35.50 -15.16
N THR A 220 -10.78 -35.30 -14.96
CA THR A 220 -11.72 -35.00 -16.05
C THR A 220 -11.36 -33.71 -16.77
N LEU A 221 -11.02 -32.64 -16.04
CA LEU A 221 -10.55 -31.38 -16.63
C LEU A 221 -9.28 -31.60 -17.46
N ILE A 222 -8.28 -32.30 -16.93
CA ILE A 222 -7.03 -32.56 -17.68
C ILE A 222 -7.28 -33.47 -18.91
N ALA A 223 -8.22 -34.40 -18.82
CA ALA A 223 -8.55 -35.28 -19.94
C ALA A 223 -9.33 -34.56 -21.06
N SER A 224 -10.10 -33.53 -20.73
CA SER A 224 -10.88 -32.77 -21.72
C SER A 224 -10.01 -31.86 -22.59
N ASP A 225 -8.96 -31.26 -22.00
CA ASP A 225 -7.90 -30.57 -22.74
C ASP A 225 -6.52 -30.91 -22.14
N PRO A 226 -5.80 -31.90 -22.70
CA PRO A 226 -4.47 -32.28 -22.24
C PRO A 226 -3.37 -31.23 -22.51
N THR A 227 -3.67 -30.18 -23.28
CA THR A 227 -2.72 -29.11 -23.64
C THR A 227 -2.90 -27.85 -22.80
N GLU A 228 -3.95 -27.79 -21.98
CA GLU A 228 -4.17 -26.69 -21.05
C GLU A 228 -3.30 -26.88 -19.79
N VAL A 229 -2.33 -25.99 -19.60
CA VAL A 229 -1.37 -25.99 -18.48
C VAL A 229 -2.06 -25.70 -17.15
N ARG A 230 -3.13 -24.89 -17.17
CA ARG A 230 -3.86 -24.47 -15.96
C ARG A 230 -4.47 -25.64 -15.20
N TYR A 231 -4.96 -26.68 -15.88
CA TYR A 231 -5.63 -27.82 -15.25
C TYR A 231 -4.70 -28.67 -14.35
N PRO A 232 -3.54 -29.16 -14.83
CA PRO A 232 -2.59 -29.87 -13.96
C PRO A 232 -2.05 -28.98 -12.84
N LEU A 233 -1.88 -27.67 -13.03
CA LEU A 233 -1.47 -26.77 -11.96
C LEU A 233 -2.54 -26.61 -10.88
N ALA A 234 -3.81 -26.47 -11.26
CA ALA A 234 -4.92 -26.43 -10.31
C ALA A 234 -5.00 -27.74 -9.51
N GLN A 235 -4.83 -28.89 -10.18
CA GLN A 235 -4.81 -30.19 -9.48
C GLN A 235 -3.58 -30.34 -8.58
N ALA A 236 -2.41 -29.84 -8.98
CA ALA A 236 -1.22 -29.80 -8.14
C ALA A 236 -1.44 -28.97 -6.86
N GLU A 237 -2.08 -27.81 -6.96
CA GLU A 237 -2.41 -26.97 -5.81
C GLU A 237 -3.35 -27.70 -4.83
N VAL A 238 -4.39 -28.37 -5.36
CA VAL A 238 -5.29 -29.20 -4.54
C VAL A 238 -4.52 -30.28 -3.78
N LEU A 239 -3.61 -30.99 -4.46
CA LEU A 239 -2.77 -32.03 -3.86
C LEU A 239 -1.81 -31.46 -2.80
N ALA A 240 -1.18 -30.32 -3.09
CA ALA A 240 -0.26 -29.64 -2.19
C ALA A 240 -0.95 -29.22 -0.87
N ASN A 241 -2.11 -28.58 -0.97
CA ASN A 241 -2.92 -28.15 0.18
C ASN A 241 -3.41 -29.34 1.03
N ASN A 242 -3.48 -30.54 0.44
CA ASN A 242 -3.81 -31.78 1.13
C ASN A 242 -2.58 -32.63 1.51
N LYS A 243 -1.39 -32.01 1.56
CA LYS A 243 -0.11 -32.64 1.96
C LYS A 243 0.30 -33.83 1.08
N LYS A 244 -0.24 -33.97 -0.13
CA LYS A 244 0.13 -34.98 -1.12
C LYS A 244 1.25 -34.47 -2.02
N ILE A 245 2.39 -34.14 -1.40
CA ILE A 245 3.47 -33.38 -2.07
C ILE A 245 4.04 -34.12 -3.27
N ASP A 246 4.27 -35.43 -3.19
CA ASP A 246 4.82 -36.20 -4.32
C ASP A 246 3.88 -36.23 -5.53
N GLN A 247 2.57 -36.34 -5.29
CA GLN A 247 1.56 -36.29 -6.35
C GLN A 247 1.43 -34.88 -6.93
N ALA A 248 1.53 -33.86 -6.09
CA ALA A 248 1.55 -32.46 -6.55
C ALA A 248 2.73 -32.21 -7.49
N VAL A 249 3.94 -32.68 -7.14
CA VAL A 249 5.13 -32.58 -8.00
C VAL A 249 4.91 -33.28 -9.34
N GLN A 250 4.27 -34.46 -9.36
CA GLN A 250 3.93 -35.13 -10.63
C GLN A 250 3.00 -34.28 -11.51
N MET A 251 2.00 -33.64 -10.92
CA MET A 251 1.09 -32.76 -11.66
C MET A 251 1.79 -31.50 -12.17
N VAL A 252 2.68 -30.87 -11.38
CA VAL A 252 3.48 -29.74 -11.85
C VAL A 252 4.43 -30.15 -12.98
N ASN A 253 5.07 -31.32 -12.89
CA ASN A 253 5.90 -31.84 -13.97
C ASN A 253 5.09 -32.13 -15.25
N LYS A 254 3.82 -32.56 -15.10
CA LYS A 254 2.90 -32.67 -16.24
C LYS A 254 2.64 -31.31 -16.88
N ALA A 255 2.37 -30.28 -16.07
CA ALA A 255 2.24 -28.90 -16.57
C ALA A 255 3.50 -28.42 -17.31
N LEU A 256 4.69 -28.68 -16.76
CA LEU A 256 5.97 -28.33 -17.38
C LEU A 256 6.30 -29.15 -18.64
N SER A 257 5.72 -30.34 -18.80
CA SER A 257 5.85 -31.12 -20.04
C SER A 257 5.06 -30.52 -21.20
N ILE A 258 3.99 -29.77 -20.89
CA ILE A 258 3.17 -29.03 -21.86
C ILE A 258 3.85 -27.70 -22.21
N ASP A 259 4.23 -26.92 -21.18
CA ASP A 259 4.96 -25.66 -21.32
C ASP A 259 6.18 -25.64 -20.39
N GLN A 260 7.35 -25.91 -20.97
CA GLN A 260 8.62 -25.94 -20.23
C GLN A 260 9.01 -24.57 -19.65
N ASN A 261 8.49 -23.48 -20.19
CA ASN A 261 8.86 -22.13 -19.74
C ASN A 261 7.85 -21.56 -18.76
N ASN A 262 6.78 -22.28 -18.41
CA ASN A 262 5.72 -21.77 -17.54
C ASN A 262 6.26 -21.34 -16.16
N ALA A 263 6.31 -20.03 -15.92
CA ALA A 263 6.91 -19.50 -14.70
C ALA A 263 6.13 -19.89 -13.43
N GLN A 264 4.80 -19.92 -13.51
CA GLN A 264 3.94 -20.28 -12.37
C GLN A 264 4.14 -21.74 -11.97
N ALA A 265 4.25 -22.64 -12.96
CA ALA A 265 4.57 -24.05 -12.71
C ALA A 265 5.93 -24.19 -12.01
N ARG A 266 6.96 -23.46 -12.47
CA ARG A 266 8.30 -23.49 -11.86
C ARG A 266 8.31 -22.93 -10.43
N LEU A 267 7.58 -21.85 -10.16
CA LEU A 267 7.40 -21.34 -8.80
C LEU A 267 6.73 -22.38 -7.88
N MET A 268 5.68 -23.04 -8.36
CA MET A 268 5.01 -24.09 -7.61
C MET A 268 5.95 -25.28 -7.35
N LEU A 269 6.72 -25.70 -8.36
CA LEU A 269 7.71 -26.77 -8.22
C LEU A 269 8.78 -26.40 -7.19
N ALA A 270 9.31 -25.18 -7.24
CA ALA A 270 10.29 -24.69 -6.28
C ALA A 270 9.77 -24.79 -4.84
N GLU A 271 8.52 -24.37 -4.59
CA GLU A 271 7.91 -24.46 -3.27
C GLU A 271 7.69 -25.90 -2.81
N LEU A 272 7.22 -26.78 -3.70
CA LEU A 272 7.03 -28.21 -3.37
C LEU A 272 8.36 -28.90 -3.06
N LEU A 273 9.42 -28.62 -3.83
CA LEU A 273 10.76 -29.13 -3.59
C LEU A 273 11.33 -28.63 -2.25
N ARG A 274 11.08 -27.36 -1.91
CA ARG A 274 11.45 -26.79 -0.61
C ARG A 274 10.78 -27.52 0.54
N GLN A 275 9.48 -27.84 0.42
CA GLN A 275 8.74 -28.62 1.42
C GLN A 275 9.26 -30.06 1.56
N LYS A 276 9.82 -30.64 0.48
CA LYS A 276 10.50 -31.94 0.51
C LYS A 276 11.92 -31.89 1.08
N GLY A 277 12.46 -30.71 1.38
CA GLY A 277 13.85 -30.52 1.80
C GLY A 277 14.87 -30.54 0.65
N GLN A 278 14.41 -30.54 -0.60
CA GLN A 278 15.23 -30.51 -1.81
C GLN A 278 15.61 -29.06 -2.16
N LEU A 279 16.43 -28.45 -1.30
CA LEU A 279 16.67 -27.00 -1.32
C LEU A 279 17.43 -26.53 -2.57
N ASN A 280 18.37 -27.31 -3.08
CA ASN A 280 19.17 -26.93 -4.25
C ASN A 280 18.32 -26.95 -5.52
N GLU A 281 17.51 -28.00 -5.70
CA GLU A 281 16.57 -28.09 -6.82
C GLU A 281 15.50 -26.99 -6.72
N ALA A 282 14.99 -26.72 -5.51
CA ALA A 282 14.04 -25.64 -5.27
C ALA A 282 14.58 -24.27 -5.71
N VAL A 283 15.82 -23.95 -5.34
CA VAL A 283 16.47 -22.68 -5.75
C VAL A 283 16.67 -22.62 -7.27
N THR A 284 17.01 -23.75 -7.91
CA THR A 284 17.20 -23.80 -9.37
C THR A 284 15.90 -23.50 -10.11
N GLU A 285 14.79 -24.11 -9.70
CA GLU A 285 13.47 -23.85 -10.29
C GLU A 285 12.99 -22.42 -10.04
N LEU A 286 13.24 -21.88 -8.84
CA LEU A 286 12.93 -20.50 -8.50
C LEU A 286 13.71 -19.50 -9.37
N GLN A 287 15.01 -19.72 -9.55
CA GLN A 287 15.86 -18.87 -10.41
C GLN A 287 15.39 -18.90 -11.87
N THR A 288 15.00 -20.09 -12.35
CA THR A 288 14.48 -20.25 -13.71
C THR A 288 13.15 -19.50 -13.88
N ALA A 289 12.24 -19.58 -12.90
CA ALA A 289 11.00 -18.82 -12.92
C ALA A 289 11.25 -17.30 -12.93
N PHE A 290 12.23 -16.83 -12.14
CA PHE A 290 12.61 -15.42 -12.08
C PHE A 290 13.22 -14.89 -13.38
N GLY A 291 13.88 -15.74 -14.16
CA GLY A 291 14.41 -15.40 -15.48
C GLY A 291 13.34 -15.23 -16.56
N ASN A 292 12.11 -15.71 -16.34
CA ASN A 292 11.04 -15.57 -17.32
C ASN A 292 10.44 -14.14 -17.29
N PRO A 293 10.41 -13.40 -18.40
CA PRO A 293 9.85 -12.04 -18.47
C PRO A 293 8.32 -11.96 -18.30
N ASP A 294 7.58 -13.04 -18.54
CA ASP A 294 6.12 -13.09 -18.41
C ASP A 294 5.68 -13.24 -16.94
N LEU A 295 6.59 -13.64 -16.04
CA LEU A 295 6.30 -13.63 -14.61
C LEU A 295 6.25 -12.20 -14.12
N ASP A 296 5.07 -11.81 -13.63
CA ASP A 296 4.80 -10.46 -13.14
C ASP A 296 5.85 -9.95 -12.13
N ILE A 297 6.24 -8.68 -12.28
CA ILE A 297 7.27 -8.06 -11.46
C ILE A 297 6.85 -7.96 -9.99
N ASP A 298 5.57 -7.73 -9.70
CA ASP A 298 5.10 -7.64 -8.32
C ASP A 298 5.15 -9.00 -7.62
N ALA A 299 4.94 -10.10 -8.35
CA ALA A 299 5.17 -11.45 -7.83
C ALA A 299 6.65 -11.68 -7.47
N LYS A 300 7.59 -11.30 -8.35
CA LYS A 300 9.04 -11.42 -8.09
C LYS A 300 9.48 -10.58 -6.89
N VAL A 301 9.04 -9.32 -6.84
CA VAL A 301 9.36 -8.39 -5.74
C VAL A 301 8.81 -8.92 -4.41
N LYS A 302 7.58 -9.44 -4.38
CA LYS A 302 6.98 -10.02 -3.17
C LYS A 302 7.82 -11.19 -2.62
N ILE A 303 8.30 -12.07 -3.50
CA ILE A 303 9.17 -13.18 -3.12
C ILE A 303 10.53 -12.66 -2.64
N LEU A 304 11.13 -11.69 -3.33
CA LEU A 304 12.40 -11.08 -2.91
C LEU A 304 12.32 -10.43 -1.53
N ILE A 305 11.23 -9.74 -1.22
CA ILE A 305 11.00 -9.15 0.11
C ILE A 305 11.00 -10.23 1.20
N GLU A 306 10.42 -11.40 0.93
CA GLU A 306 10.43 -12.52 1.87
C GLU A 306 11.85 -13.08 2.07
N TYR A 307 12.62 -13.22 0.99
CA TYR A 307 14.03 -13.61 1.08
C TYR A 307 14.87 -12.57 1.83
N ILE A 308 14.62 -11.27 1.62
CA ILE A 308 15.28 -10.18 2.34
C ILE A 308 14.96 -10.24 3.83
N ARG A 309 13.69 -10.49 4.20
CA ARG A 309 13.24 -10.58 5.60
C ARG A 309 13.92 -11.73 6.36
N GLN A 310 14.26 -12.81 5.65
CA GLN A 310 14.94 -13.97 6.22
C GLN A 310 16.46 -13.77 6.37
N LEU A 311 17.05 -12.72 5.76
CA LEU A 311 18.47 -12.44 5.92
C LEU A 311 18.78 -12.01 7.37
N PRO A 312 19.83 -12.57 8.00
CA PRO A 312 20.27 -12.13 9.32
C PRO A 312 20.88 -10.73 9.26
N GLN A 313 21.14 -10.13 10.43
CA GLN A 313 21.91 -8.89 10.53
C GLN A 313 23.27 -9.14 11.24
N PRO A 314 24.42 -8.86 10.58
CA PRO A 314 24.57 -8.50 9.16
C PRO A 314 24.21 -9.66 8.22
N ALA A 315 23.79 -9.34 6.99
CA ALA A 315 23.34 -10.31 5.98
C ALA A 315 24.41 -11.36 5.62
N SER A 316 25.69 -11.00 5.75
CA SER A 316 26.84 -11.89 5.50
C SER A 316 26.91 -13.11 6.42
N LYS A 317 26.16 -13.14 7.54
CA LYS A 317 26.07 -14.32 8.42
C LYS A 317 25.42 -15.54 7.73
N ASN A 318 24.64 -15.34 6.66
CA ASN A 318 24.08 -16.43 5.86
C ASN A 318 24.40 -16.21 4.38
N GLN A 319 25.63 -16.60 3.98
CA GLN A 319 26.14 -16.37 2.63
C GLN A 319 25.31 -17.08 1.54
N THR A 320 24.80 -18.28 1.81
CA THR A 320 23.99 -19.05 0.85
C THR A 320 22.68 -18.32 0.55
N LEU A 321 21.96 -17.88 1.58
CA LEU A 321 20.74 -17.11 1.40
C LEU A 321 21.03 -15.77 0.72
N LEU A 322 22.08 -15.06 1.15
CA LEU A 322 22.48 -13.79 0.54
C LEU A 322 22.81 -13.94 -0.96
N ASN A 323 23.56 -14.97 -1.35
CA ASN A 323 23.87 -15.25 -2.74
C ASN A 323 22.63 -15.61 -3.55
N THR A 324 21.71 -16.37 -2.96
CA THR A 324 20.42 -16.70 -3.58
C THR A 324 19.62 -15.43 -3.84
N THR A 325 19.45 -14.56 -2.83
CA THR A 325 18.72 -13.30 -2.95
C THR A 325 19.36 -12.36 -3.98
N LEU A 326 20.69 -12.26 -4.01
CA LEU A 326 21.42 -11.47 -5.01
C LEU A 326 21.18 -12.00 -6.43
N ASN A 327 21.20 -13.32 -6.63
CA ASN A 327 20.93 -13.91 -7.94
C ASN A 327 19.48 -13.68 -8.38
N LEU A 328 18.50 -13.84 -7.49
CA LEU A 328 17.09 -13.55 -7.80
C LEU A 328 16.88 -12.07 -8.18
N ALA A 329 17.56 -11.15 -7.51
CA ALA A 329 17.54 -9.73 -7.88
C ALA A 329 18.15 -9.50 -9.28
N GLU A 330 19.27 -10.18 -9.60
CA GLU A 330 19.88 -10.13 -10.93
C GLU A 330 18.98 -10.69 -12.04
N GLN A 331 18.30 -11.81 -11.80
CA GLN A 331 17.33 -12.37 -12.74
C GLN A 331 16.14 -11.44 -12.95
N THR A 332 15.65 -10.80 -11.88
CA THR A 332 14.58 -9.79 -11.95
C THR A 332 14.99 -8.62 -12.84
N LEU A 333 16.23 -8.12 -12.71
CA LEU A 333 16.77 -7.07 -13.58
C LEU A 333 16.82 -7.48 -15.06
N LYS A 334 17.28 -8.70 -15.34
CA LYS A 334 17.37 -9.22 -16.71
C LYS A 334 16.00 -9.42 -17.36
N ALA A 335 15.04 -9.92 -16.59
CA ALA A 335 13.69 -10.18 -17.06
C ALA A 335 12.85 -8.90 -17.22
N HIS A 336 13.09 -7.87 -16.39
CA HIS A 336 12.35 -6.60 -16.43
C HIS A 336 13.25 -5.36 -16.50
N PRO A 337 14.02 -5.18 -17.59
CA PRO A 337 15.03 -4.13 -17.69
C PRO A 337 14.47 -2.70 -17.78
N GLN A 338 13.15 -2.55 -17.99
CA GLN A 338 12.44 -1.26 -18.07
C GLN A 338 11.58 -0.96 -16.82
N GLU A 339 11.56 -1.86 -15.83
CA GLU A 339 10.76 -1.69 -14.62
C GLU A 339 11.58 -1.04 -13.51
N ALA A 340 11.16 0.12 -13.01
CA ALA A 340 11.83 0.80 -11.90
C ALA A 340 11.93 -0.08 -10.65
N LYS A 341 10.89 -0.89 -10.38
CA LYS A 341 10.83 -1.83 -9.24
C LYS A 341 11.96 -2.85 -9.26
N ALA A 342 12.36 -3.33 -10.44
CA ALA A 342 13.45 -4.30 -10.60
C ALA A 342 14.79 -3.72 -10.12
N TYR A 343 15.06 -2.46 -10.46
CA TYR A 343 16.27 -1.76 -10.00
C TYR A 343 16.20 -1.39 -8.52
N ALA A 344 15.04 -0.95 -8.02
CA ALA A 344 14.87 -0.62 -6.62
C ALA A 344 15.16 -1.84 -5.71
N VAL A 345 14.55 -2.99 -5.99
CA VAL A 345 14.76 -4.20 -5.19
C VAL A 345 16.20 -4.72 -5.31
N ALA A 346 16.82 -4.61 -6.49
CA ALA A 346 18.23 -4.96 -6.64
C ALA A 346 19.15 -4.05 -5.82
N GLY A 347 18.84 -2.74 -5.78
CA GLY A 347 19.50 -1.77 -4.91
C GLY A 347 19.40 -2.16 -3.44
N ASP A 348 18.21 -2.53 -2.98
CA ASP A 348 17.96 -2.93 -1.59
C ASP A 348 18.80 -4.17 -1.20
N VAL A 349 18.78 -5.21 -2.03
CA VAL A 349 19.55 -6.45 -1.79
C VAL A 349 21.05 -6.18 -1.79
N GLN A 350 21.54 -5.36 -2.73
CA GLN A 350 22.95 -5.01 -2.81
C GLN A 350 23.41 -4.15 -1.64
N ASN A 351 22.57 -3.24 -1.15
CA ASN A 351 22.86 -2.43 0.02
C ASN A 351 23.01 -3.31 1.27
N LEU A 352 22.11 -4.29 1.46
CA LEU A 352 22.22 -5.30 2.52
C LEU A 352 23.48 -6.18 2.38
N ALA A 353 23.91 -6.44 1.14
CA ALA A 353 25.16 -7.13 0.84
C ALA A 353 26.43 -6.25 1.01
N ASN A 354 26.28 -5.01 1.49
CA ASN A 354 27.34 -3.99 1.58
C ASN A 354 28.01 -3.66 0.22
N LYS A 355 27.31 -3.92 -0.89
CA LYS A 355 27.68 -3.56 -2.26
C LYS A 355 27.15 -2.16 -2.61
N LYS A 356 27.63 -1.16 -1.87
CA LYS A 356 27.07 0.20 -1.84
C LYS A 356 27.11 0.92 -3.18
N THR A 357 28.19 0.74 -3.94
CA THR A 357 28.34 1.38 -5.25
C THR A 357 27.38 0.78 -6.27
N GLU A 358 27.23 -0.55 -6.30
CA GLU A 358 26.24 -1.21 -7.17
C GLU A 358 24.82 -0.83 -6.78
N ALA A 359 24.51 -0.83 -5.47
CA ALA A 359 23.21 -0.45 -4.95
C ALA A 359 22.83 0.97 -5.39
N ARG A 360 23.75 1.92 -5.22
CA ARG A 360 23.60 3.30 -5.66
C ARG A 360 23.30 3.40 -7.15
N ASN A 361 24.06 2.70 -7.99
CA ASN A 361 23.86 2.72 -9.44
C ASN A 361 22.47 2.20 -9.84
N ASN A 362 21.99 1.16 -9.15
CA ASN A 362 20.64 0.64 -9.36
C ASN A 362 19.57 1.63 -8.89
N TYR A 363 19.71 2.30 -7.75
CA TYR A 363 18.76 3.34 -7.34
C TYR A 363 18.74 4.53 -8.31
N ILE A 364 19.89 4.94 -8.86
CA ILE A 364 19.95 5.95 -9.93
C ILE A 364 19.10 5.51 -11.12
N LYS A 365 19.23 4.25 -11.55
CA LYS A 365 18.46 3.73 -12.68
C LYS A 365 16.96 3.61 -12.36
N ALA A 366 16.62 3.24 -11.13
CA ALA A 366 15.24 3.18 -10.65
C ALA A 366 14.57 4.57 -10.73
N VAL A 367 15.19 5.62 -10.19
CA VAL A 367 14.62 6.98 -10.22
C VAL A 367 14.62 7.60 -11.62
N GLN A 368 15.45 7.11 -12.55
CA GLN A 368 15.39 7.52 -13.97
C GLN A 368 14.16 6.94 -14.69
N LEU A 369 13.73 5.73 -14.31
CA LEU A 369 12.55 5.07 -14.90
C LEU A 369 11.25 5.55 -14.23
N ASP A 370 11.27 5.67 -12.90
CA ASP A 370 10.16 6.21 -12.11
C ASP A 370 10.68 6.98 -10.89
N ASN A 371 10.50 8.30 -10.92
CA ASN A 371 10.95 9.20 -9.86
C ASN A 371 9.89 9.50 -8.80
N SER A 372 8.69 8.91 -8.87
CA SER A 372 7.56 9.24 -7.99
C SER A 372 7.69 8.68 -6.56
N HIS A 373 8.68 7.82 -6.32
CA HIS A 373 8.85 7.10 -5.06
C HIS A 373 9.90 7.74 -4.14
N PHE A 374 9.44 8.43 -3.09
CA PHE A 374 10.27 9.05 -2.06
C PHE A 374 11.32 8.11 -1.45
N SER A 375 10.95 6.87 -1.15
CA SER A 375 11.83 5.90 -0.46
C SER A 375 13.10 5.60 -1.26
N ILE A 376 12.99 5.52 -2.59
CA ILE A 376 14.13 5.25 -3.49
C ILE A 376 15.10 6.44 -3.47
N TRP A 377 14.59 7.66 -3.56
CA TRP A 377 15.40 8.88 -3.43
C TRP A 377 16.11 8.94 -2.09
N ASN A 378 15.44 8.57 -0.99
CA ASN A 378 16.04 8.54 0.34
C ASN A 378 17.22 7.55 0.42
N GLN A 379 17.10 6.35 -0.17
CA GLN A 379 18.22 5.40 -0.22
C GLN A 379 19.37 5.93 -1.07
N LEU A 380 19.07 6.55 -2.23
CA LEU A 380 20.06 7.12 -3.12
C LEU A 380 20.90 8.22 -2.44
N VAL A 381 20.26 9.21 -1.82
CA VAL A 381 20.98 10.33 -1.18
C VAL A 381 21.72 9.89 0.08
N ALA A 382 21.21 8.89 0.80
CA ALA A 382 21.93 8.30 1.93
C ALA A 382 23.24 7.65 1.46
N LEU A 383 23.20 6.88 0.36
CA LEU A 383 24.39 6.26 -0.23
C LEU A 383 25.35 7.28 -0.85
N ASP A 384 24.83 8.36 -1.46
CA ASP A 384 25.67 9.48 -1.90
C ASP A 384 26.47 10.09 -0.75
N ALA A 385 25.81 10.31 0.39
CA ALA A 385 26.45 10.86 1.59
C ALA A 385 27.49 9.90 2.17
N GLU A 386 27.14 8.61 2.30
CA GLU A 386 28.03 7.59 2.85
C GLU A 386 29.27 7.36 1.97
N LEU A 387 29.11 7.42 0.65
CA LEU A 387 30.20 7.28 -0.32
C LEU A 387 30.94 8.60 -0.60
N ASN A 388 30.65 9.66 0.18
CA ASN A 388 31.22 11.01 0.05
C ASN A 388 31.11 11.61 -1.37
N GLN A 389 30.04 11.29 -2.10
CA GLN A 389 29.77 11.77 -3.45
C GLN A 389 29.11 13.16 -3.40
N THR A 390 29.80 14.18 -2.88
CA THR A 390 29.23 15.50 -2.58
C THR A 390 28.52 16.16 -3.78
N ASP A 391 29.09 16.06 -4.98
CA ASP A 391 28.46 16.65 -6.18
C ASP A 391 27.17 15.93 -6.58
N SER A 392 27.15 14.60 -6.50
CA SER A 392 25.94 13.83 -6.76
C SER A 392 24.90 14.01 -5.67
N LEU A 393 25.32 14.07 -4.40
CA LEU A 393 24.44 14.33 -3.25
C LEU A 393 23.70 15.65 -3.45
N LEU A 394 24.40 16.71 -3.86
CA LEU A 394 23.77 18.00 -4.12
C LEU A 394 22.75 17.89 -5.27
N ALA A 395 23.16 17.32 -6.41
CA ALA A 395 22.30 17.22 -7.59
C ALA A 395 21.05 16.35 -7.33
N HIS A 396 21.22 15.19 -6.71
CA HIS A 396 20.11 14.29 -6.38
C HIS A 396 19.19 14.87 -5.30
N THR A 397 19.72 15.57 -4.29
CA THR A 397 18.87 16.22 -3.28
C THR A 397 18.09 17.40 -3.85
N GLU A 398 18.67 18.20 -4.75
CA GLU A 398 17.93 19.25 -5.46
C GLU A 398 16.79 18.65 -6.27
N LYS A 399 17.04 17.56 -7.00
CA LYS A 399 15.99 16.87 -7.77
C LYS A 399 14.91 16.25 -6.87
N ALA A 400 15.31 15.63 -5.76
CA ALA A 400 14.38 15.06 -4.79
C ALA A 400 13.50 16.16 -4.14
N LEU A 401 14.04 17.36 -3.90
CA LEU A 401 13.29 18.49 -3.35
C LEU A 401 12.29 19.12 -4.33
N GLU A 402 12.53 19.03 -5.65
CA GLU A 402 11.51 19.39 -6.64
C GLU A 402 10.27 18.51 -6.54
N LEU A 403 10.46 17.23 -6.21
CA LEU A 403 9.40 16.21 -6.16
C LEU A 403 8.75 16.09 -4.78
N PHE A 404 9.55 16.23 -3.72
CA PHE A 404 9.15 16.00 -2.32
C PHE A 404 9.59 17.15 -1.40
N PRO A 405 9.13 18.40 -1.64
CA PRO A 405 9.61 19.58 -0.91
C PRO A 405 9.28 19.58 0.58
N ASN A 406 8.32 18.78 1.03
CA ASN A 406 7.92 18.65 2.43
C ASN A 406 8.72 17.57 3.21
N GLN A 407 9.65 16.88 2.56
CA GLN A 407 10.46 15.84 3.21
C GLN A 407 11.73 16.44 3.81
N ALA A 408 11.73 16.63 5.13
CA ALA A 408 12.83 17.25 5.88
C ALA A 408 14.20 16.59 5.61
N VAL A 409 14.25 15.26 5.42
CA VAL A 409 15.50 14.54 5.19
C VAL A 409 16.27 15.03 3.95
N PHE A 410 15.57 15.45 2.89
CA PHE A 410 16.23 15.98 1.71
C PHE A 410 16.81 17.38 1.93
N TRP A 411 16.17 18.20 2.76
CA TRP A 411 16.72 19.48 3.19
C TRP A 411 17.98 19.29 4.05
N PHE A 412 18.02 18.25 4.88
CA PHE A 412 19.22 17.90 5.66
C PHE A 412 20.40 17.56 4.75
N TYR A 413 20.21 16.64 3.80
CA TYR A 413 21.27 16.26 2.87
C TYR A 413 21.66 17.40 1.92
N ASN A 414 20.69 18.20 1.46
CA ASN A 414 20.95 19.38 0.63
C ASN A 414 21.79 20.43 1.38
N GLY A 415 21.39 20.75 2.61
CA GLY A 415 22.13 21.67 3.48
C GLY A 415 23.54 21.18 3.80
N THR A 416 23.68 19.88 4.09
CA THR A 416 24.98 19.23 4.32
C THR A 416 25.87 19.29 3.07
N SER A 417 25.29 19.09 1.89
CA SER A 417 26.02 19.20 0.61
C SER A 417 26.54 20.62 0.40
N TYR A 418 25.71 21.64 0.64
CA TYR A 418 26.13 23.03 0.54
C TYR A 418 27.22 23.39 1.56
N LEU A 419 27.16 22.83 2.78
CA LEU A 419 28.20 22.99 3.78
C LEU A 419 29.55 22.43 3.28
N PHE A 420 29.56 21.22 2.74
CA PHE A 420 30.77 20.62 2.16
C PHE A 420 31.32 21.40 0.97
N LYS A 421 30.45 21.98 0.14
CA LYS A 421 30.85 22.91 -0.94
C LYS A 421 31.18 24.32 -0.45
N LYS A 422 31.25 24.55 0.86
CA LYS A 422 31.54 25.84 1.51
C LYS A 422 30.57 26.97 1.14
N ASN A 423 29.38 26.63 0.66
CA ASN A 423 28.30 27.58 0.40
C ASN A 423 27.42 27.72 1.65
N TYR A 424 28.00 28.33 2.68
CA TYR A 424 27.39 28.36 4.02
C TYR A 424 26.04 29.08 4.07
N SER A 425 25.84 30.11 3.22
CA SER A 425 24.56 30.83 3.16
C SER A 425 23.42 29.94 2.65
N ARG A 426 23.66 29.14 1.61
CA ARG A 426 22.66 28.16 1.15
C ARG A 426 22.50 27.01 2.13
N ALA A 427 23.59 26.54 2.74
CA ALA A 427 23.54 25.51 3.78
C ALA A 427 22.59 25.91 4.92
N VAL A 428 22.78 27.09 5.52
CA VAL A 428 21.89 27.60 6.57
C VAL A 428 20.44 27.68 6.12
N LYS A 429 20.16 28.20 4.92
CA LYS A 429 18.79 28.30 4.40
C LYS A 429 18.11 26.93 4.31
N SER A 430 18.78 25.96 3.70
CA SER A 430 18.25 24.59 3.56
C SER A 430 18.07 23.91 4.92
N LEU A 431 19.06 24.00 5.81
CA LEU A 431 19.02 23.38 7.13
C LEU A 431 17.94 23.99 8.04
N GLU A 432 17.79 25.32 8.07
CA GLU A 432 16.73 25.98 8.85
C GLU A 432 15.34 25.62 8.34
N TYR A 433 15.15 25.55 7.02
CA TYR A 433 13.87 25.14 6.44
C TYR A 433 13.54 23.69 6.79
N GLY A 434 14.51 22.77 6.61
CA GLY A 434 14.35 21.37 6.97
C GLY A 434 14.07 21.15 8.47
N LYS A 435 14.78 21.86 9.35
CA LYS A 435 14.55 21.81 10.81
C LYS A 435 13.11 22.18 11.17
N LYS A 436 12.54 23.21 10.53
CA LYS A 436 11.15 23.64 10.76
C LYS A 436 10.13 22.58 10.34
N LEU A 437 10.45 21.77 9.35
CA LEU A 437 9.59 20.67 8.88
C LEU A 437 9.67 19.41 9.75
N SER A 438 10.64 19.32 10.66
CA SER A 438 10.90 18.11 11.45
C SER A 438 10.79 18.32 12.96
N LEU A 439 10.06 19.34 13.42
CA LEU A 439 9.95 19.66 14.85
C LEU A 439 9.36 18.52 15.70
N ASP A 440 8.64 17.60 15.07
CA ASP A 440 8.10 16.37 15.64
C ASP A 440 9.12 15.22 15.76
N LYS A 441 10.34 15.39 15.22
CA LYS A 441 11.40 14.37 15.17
C LYS A 441 12.68 14.87 15.85
N PRO A 442 12.80 14.72 17.18
CA PRO A 442 13.91 15.28 17.95
C PRO A 442 15.30 14.86 17.43
N GLU A 443 15.48 13.61 17.03
CA GLU A 443 16.76 13.11 16.52
C GLU A 443 17.17 13.79 15.19
N LEU A 444 16.20 14.12 14.34
CA LEU A 444 16.47 14.81 13.08
C LEU A 444 16.74 16.30 13.34
N VAL A 445 16.02 16.93 14.27
CA VAL A 445 16.29 18.32 14.71
C VAL A 445 17.70 18.44 15.27
N MET A 446 18.14 17.47 16.08
CA MET A 446 19.50 17.40 16.59
C MET A 446 20.53 17.38 15.45
N GLN A 447 20.34 16.52 14.44
CA GLN A 447 21.21 16.45 13.26
C GLN A 447 21.25 17.79 12.49
N PHE A 448 20.11 18.47 12.33
CA PHE A 448 20.07 19.81 11.74
C PHE A 448 20.88 20.81 12.56
N ASN A 449 20.70 20.85 13.89
CA ASN A 449 21.41 21.77 14.76
C ASN A 449 22.93 21.55 14.72
N MET A 450 23.39 20.30 14.64
CA MET A 450 24.82 20.00 14.47
C MET A 450 25.40 20.67 13.21
N ARG A 451 24.72 20.54 12.07
CA ARG A 451 25.15 21.14 10.79
C ARG A 451 24.95 22.65 10.76
N LEU A 452 23.93 23.17 11.43
CA LEU A 452 23.70 24.61 11.60
C LEU A 452 24.80 25.25 12.42
N GLY A 453 25.28 24.61 13.50
CA GLY A 453 26.43 25.08 14.27
C GLY A 453 27.66 25.31 13.39
N ASP A 454 28.04 24.28 12.62
CA ASP A 454 29.18 24.37 11.68
C ASP A 454 28.98 25.48 10.63
N SER A 455 27.75 25.59 10.09
CA SER A 455 27.40 26.55 9.02
C SER A 455 27.36 28.00 9.53
N TYR A 456 26.75 28.24 10.69
CA TYR A 456 26.67 29.56 11.32
C TYR A 456 28.05 30.04 11.76
N ASN A 457 28.89 29.16 12.32
CA ASN A 457 30.27 29.50 12.67
C ASN A 457 31.05 29.97 11.44
N SER A 458 30.89 29.26 10.32
CA SER A 458 31.53 29.62 9.04
C SER A 458 31.05 30.94 8.45
N LEU A 459 29.81 31.35 8.73
CA LEU A 459 29.26 32.69 8.40
C LEU A 459 29.62 33.77 9.42
N LYS A 460 30.32 33.41 10.50
CA LYS A 460 30.61 34.28 11.66
C LYS A 460 29.36 34.72 12.43
N GLU A 461 28.25 33.99 12.28
CA GLU A 461 27.02 34.17 13.07
C GLU A 461 27.15 33.40 14.40
N TYR A 462 28.16 33.78 15.18
CA TYR A 462 28.65 33.04 16.35
C TYR A 462 27.59 32.75 17.40
N THR A 463 26.72 33.70 17.72
CA THR A 463 25.64 33.48 18.70
C THR A 463 24.71 32.35 18.27
N LYS A 464 24.31 32.30 17.00
CA LYS A 464 23.45 31.24 16.47
C LYS A 464 24.17 29.90 16.37
N SER A 465 25.47 29.92 16.07
CA SER A 465 26.31 28.72 16.11
C SER A 465 26.30 28.11 17.51
N ASP A 466 26.57 28.94 18.52
CA ASP A 466 26.66 28.50 19.90
C ASP A 466 25.30 27.98 20.39
N GLU A 467 24.19 28.69 20.12
CA GLU A 467 22.82 28.24 20.40
C GLU A 467 22.50 26.87 19.75
N ALA A 468 22.90 26.66 18.51
CA ALA A 468 22.68 25.39 17.81
C ALA A 468 23.45 24.24 18.47
N TYR A 469 24.71 24.45 18.87
CA TYR A 469 25.48 23.45 19.60
C TYR A 469 24.92 23.18 21.00
N GLU A 470 24.52 24.22 21.75
CA GLU A 470 23.86 24.05 23.04
C GLU A 470 22.58 23.21 22.92
N ALA A 471 21.76 23.48 21.90
CA ALA A 471 20.54 22.71 21.66
C ALA A 471 20.83 21.21 21.47
N VAL A 472 21.95 20.86 20.83
CA VAL A 472 22.39 19.45 20.71
C VAL A 472 22.84 18.92 22.07
N LEU A 473 23.67 19.65 22.81
CA LEU A 473 24.21 19.20 24.11
C LEU A 473 23.16 19.10 25.22
N VAL A 474 22.03 19.80 25.10
CA VAL A 474 20.88 19.60 25.98
C VAL A 474 20.26 18.21 25.80
N GLN A 475 20.18 17.72 24.56
CA GLN A 475 19.60 16.43 24.23
C GLN A 475 20.60 15.27 24.34
N ASP A 476 21.82 15.46 23.82
CA ASP A 476 22.93 14.53 23.90
C ASP A 476 24.17 15.24 24.47
N PRO A 477 24.32 15.30 25.81
CA PRO A 477 25.45 15.96 26.45
C PRO A 477 26.81 15.36 26.09
N ASN A 478 26.85 14.15 25.53
CA ASN A 478 28.06 13.41 25.25
C ASN A 478 28.36 13.32 23.74
N ASN A 479 27.64 14.10 22.92
CA ASN A 479 27.80 14.06 21.47
C ASN A 479 29.25 14.41 21.04
N PRO A 480 30.03 13.45 20.51
CA PRO A 480 31.46 13.67 20.29
C PRO A 480 31.75 14.74 19.23
N GLN A 481 30.94 14.78 18.17
CA GLN A 481 31.13 15.75 17.10
C GLN A 481 30.90 17.18 17.59
N VAL A 482 29.83 17.42 18.36
CA VAL A 482 29.56 18.76 18.89
C VAL A 482 30.56 19.17 19.96
N LEU A 483 30.91 18.28 20.90
CA LEU A 483 31.93 18.57 21.90
C LEU A 483 33.26 18.96 21.24
N ASN A 484 33.65 18.26 20.16
CA ASN A 484 34.84 18.56 19.38
C ASN A 484 34.74 19.91 18.67
N ASN A 485 33.77 20.07 17.77
CA ASN A 485 33.68 21.25 16.91
C ASN A 485 33.44 22.53 17.71
N TYR A 486 32.57 22.47 18.72
CA TYR A 486 32.22 23.65 19.51
C TYR A 486 33.40 24.11 20.37
N SER A 487 34.10 23.20 21.04
CA SER A 487 35.30 23.56 21.81
C SER A 487 36.41 24.10 20.92
N TYR A 488 36.62 23.50 19.75
CA TYR A 488 37.57 23.98 18.76
C TYR A 488 37.21 25.40 18.29
N PHE A 489 35.97 25.66 17.90
CA PHE A 489 35.53 26.99 17.43
C PHE A 489 35.56 28.06 18.52
N LEU A 490 35.24 27.73 19.77
CA LEU A 490 35.46 28.65 20.89
C LEU A 490 36.94 29.02 21.04
N SER A 491 37.84 28.04 20.93
CA SER A 491 39.29 28.27 21.01
C SER A 491 39.83 29.14 19.86
N LEU A 492 39.37 28.91 18.62
CA LEU A 492 39.77 29.73 17.47
C LEU A 492 39.32 31.17 17.58
N ARG A 493 38.13 31.40 18.16
CA ARG A 493 37.59 32.74 18.43
C ARG A 493 38.23 33.39 19.67
N ASN A 494 39.01 32.64 20.45
CA ASN A 494 39.51 33.05 21.75
C ASN A 494 38.39 33.51 22.71
N GLN A 495 37.25 32.82 22.67
CA GLN A 495 36.04 33.13 23.43
C GLN A 495 35.68 31.97 24.36
N ASP A 496 35.28 32.29 25.60
CA ASP A 496 34.89 31.32 26.64
C ASP A 496 35.80 30.07 26.69
N LEU A 497 37.11 30.32 26.80
CA LEU A 497 38.10 29.24 26.82
C LEU A 497 37.92 28.27 27.99
N ALA A 498 37.31 28.72 29.09
CA ALA A 498 36.96 27.86 30.23
C ALA A 498 35.93 26.80 29.81
N LYS A 499 34.88 27.21 29.07
CA LYS A 499 33.91 26.29 28.50
C LYS A 499 34.52 25.40 27.43
N ALA A 500 35.35 25.95 26.53
CA ALA A 500 36.07 25.16 25.54
C ALA A 500 36.90 24.05 26.21
N LYS A 501 37.58 24.35 27.32
CA LYS A 501 38.33 23.37 28.12
C LYS A 501 37.40 22.33 28.73
N SER A 502 36.27 22.74 29.30
CA SER A 502 35.28 21.81 29.88
C SER A 502 34.77 20.81 28.84
N LEU A 503 34.35 21.30 27.67
CA LEU A 503 33.82 20.50 26.56
C LEU A 503 34.87 19.53 26.01
N SER A 504 36.08 20.02 25.70
CA SER A 504 37.16 19.18 25.18
C SER A 504 37.69 18.17 26.22
N SER A 505 37.72 18.53 27.52
CA SER A 505 38.08 17.60 28.59
C SER A 505 37.08 16.45 28.69
N LYS A 506 35.78 16.78 28.59
CA LYS A 506 34.72 15.77 28.56
C LYS A 506 34.88 14.82 27.38
N LEU A 507 35.18 15.36 26.19
CA LEU A 507 35.41 14.58 24.98
C LEU A 507 36.57 13.57 25.14
N ILE A 508 37.74 14.00 25.61
CA ILE A 508 38.89 13.11 25.77
C ILE A 508 38.73 12.11 26.92
N ASN A 509 37.88 12.39 27.92
CA ASN A 509 37.54 11.41 28.95
C ASN A 509 36.68 10.26 28.39
N LEU A 510 35.80 10.57 27.44
CA LEU A 510 34.98 9.57 26.77
C LEU A 510 35.78 8.78 25.72
N PHE A 511 36.72 9.45 25.04
CA PHE A 511 37.48 8.91 23.92
C PHE A 511 38.98 9.20 24.08
N PRO A 512 39.67 8.53 25.03
CA PRO A 512 41.02 8.91 25.46
C PRO A 512 42.13 8.66 24.43
N ASN A 513 41.83 7.96 23.34
CA ASN A 513 42.81 7.54 22.34
C ASN A 513 42.52 8.07 20.92
N GLU A 514 41.47 8.88 20.76
CA GLU A 514 41.12 9.48 19.46
C GLU A 514 42.00 10.70 19.18
N GLU A 515 42.84 10.62 18.14
CA GLU A 515 43.88 11.64 17.88
C GLU A 515 43.30 13.04 17.64
N THR A 516 42.21 13.16 16.88
CA THR A 516 41.54 14.44 16.57
C THR A 516 41.00 15.13 17.82
N TYR A 517 40.54 14.34 18.78
CA TYR A 517 39.95 14.86 20.01
C TYR A 517 41.04 15.30 20.99
N LEU A 518 42.14 14.55 21.04
CA LEU A 518 43.34 14.92 21.80
C LEU A 518 43.99 16.19 21.24
N ASP A 519 44.08 16.33 19.91
CA ASP A 519 44.55 17.56 19.24
C ASP A 519 43.68 18.76 19.62
N THR A 520 42.35 18.63 19.49
CA THR A 520 41.42 19.70 19.86
C THR A 520 41.59 20.13 21.32
N HIS A 521 41.68 19.17 22.25
CA HIS A 521 41.91 19.49 23.67
C HIS A 521 43.27 20.17 23.90
N ALA A 522 44.33 19.67 23.27
CA ALA A 522 45.66 20.24 23.37
C ALA A 522 45.71 21.67 22.79
N TRP A 523 44.99 21.92 21.70
CA TRP A 523 44.85 23.26 21.10
C TRP A 523 44.07 24.23 22.00
N VAL A 524 43.03 23.76 22.68
CA VAL A 524 42.33 24.56 23.70
C VAL A 524 43.28 24.94 24.84
N LEU A 525 44.08 24.00 25.34
CA LEU A 525 45.11 24.26 26.35
C LEU A 525 46.17 25.25 25.84
N TYR A 526 46.56 25.12 24.58
CA TYR A 526 47.46 26.06 23.92
C TYR A 526 46.90 27.50 23.94
N LYS A 527 45.63 27.69 23.55
CA LYS A 527 44.98 29.01 23.59
C LYS A 527 44.80 29.56 25.02
N LEU A 528 44.69 28.68 26.02
CA LEU A 528 44.74 29.03 27.44
C LEU A 528 46.15 29.36 27.96
N LYS A 529 47.18 29.22 27.13
CA LYS A 529 48.61 29.34 27.51
C LYS A 529 49.08 28.29 28.52
N GLU A 530 48.36 27.17 28.62
CA GLU A 530 48.71 25.98 29.40
C GLU A 530 49.64 25.06 28.58
N TYR A 531 50.74 25.64 28.06
CA TYR A 531 51.64 24.97 27.13
C TYR A 531 52.26 23.67 27.67
N PRO A 532 52.70 23.58 28.95
CA PRO A 532 53.21 22.32 29.49
C PRO A 532 52.16 21.19 29.53
N GLN A 533 50.89 21.52 29.74
CA GLN A 533 49.79 20.55 29.70
C GLN A 533 49.49 20.13 28.26
N ALA A 534 49.40 21.11 27.34
CA ALA A 534 49.20 20.84 25.91
C ALA A 534 50.28 19.90 25.35
N LEU A 535 51.54 20.12 25.74
CA LEU A 535 52.69 19.32 25.33
C LEU A 535 52.49 17.83 25.59
N LYS A 536 51.97 17.44 26.76
CA LYS A 536 51.77 16.03 27.14
C LYS A 536 50.83 15.30 26.18
N PHE A 537 49.79 15.99 25.70
CA PHE A 537 48.83 15.42 24.76
C PHE A 537 49.41 15.32 23.35
N PHE A 538 50.15 16.35 22.90
CA PHE A 538 50.85 16.28 21.62
C PHE A 538 51.92 15.19 21.59
N GLU A 539 52.70 15.01 22.66
CA GLU A 539 53.69 13.93 22.76
C GLU A 539 53.03 12.55 22.68
N LYS A 540 51.80 12.40 23.19
CA LYS A 540 51.03 11.15 23.11
C LYS A 540 50.65 10.79 21.67
N ILE A 541 50.32 11.77 20.82
CA ILE A 541 49.76 11.53 19.47
C ILE A 541 50.75 11.80 18.32
N ALA A 542 51.72 12.68 18.52
CA ALA A 542 52.61 13.13 17.45
C ALA A 542 53.48 12.02 16.88
N ALA A 543 53.83 10.99 17.65
CA ALA A 543 54.68 9.90 17.17
C ALA A 543 54.00 9.03 16.10
N THR A 544 52.67 8.86 16.17
CA THR A 544 51.91 7.95 15.31
C THR A 544 51.05 8.66 14.28
N THR A 545 50.73 9.93 14.50
CA THR A 545 49.85 10.66 13.58
C THR A 545 50.49 10.87 12.21
N LYS A 546 49.63 10.87 11.18
CA LYS A 546 49.96 11.24 9.81
C LYS A 546 49.39 12.61 9.41
N ASN A 547 48.70 13.28 10.33
CA ASN A 547 48.09 14.58 10.08
C ASN A 547 49.11 15.70 10.34
N GLY A 548 49.49 16.45 9.30
CA GLY A 548 50.46 17.54 9.44
C GLY A 548 49.97 18.69 10.31
N THR A 549 48.66 18.92 10.44
CA THR A 549 48.10 19.99 11.27
C THR A 549 48.36 19.72 12.74
N ILE A 550 48.17 18.46 13.18
CA ILE A 550 48.48 18.04 14.55
C ILE A 550 49.97 18.22 14.85
N VAL A 551 50.83 17.83 13.90
CA VAL A 551 52.29 17.98 14.05
C VAL A 551 52.71 19.46 14.02
N GLU A 552 52.02 20.30 13.27
CA GLU A 552 52.24 21.74 13.28
C GLU A 552 51.85 22.37 14.62
N HIS A 553 50.66 22.04 15.15
CA HIS A 553 50.23 22.49 16.48
C HIS A 553 51.24 22.05 17.57
N TYR A 554 51.79 20.84 17.45
CA TYR A 554 52.85 20.37 18.35
C TYR A 554 54.10 21.26 18.26
N GLY A 555 54.53 21.62 17.05
CA GLY A 555 55.63 22.57 16.83
C GLY A 555 55.34 23.94 17.45
N ASP A 556 54.11 24.44 17.33
CA ASP A 556 53.70 25.73 17.89
C ASP A 556 53.80 25.73 19.43
N VAL A 557 53.38 24.64 20.08
CA VAL A 557 53.50 24.47 21.54
C VAL A 557 54.97 24.42 21.98
N LEU A 558 55.82 23.68 21.25
CA LEU A 558 57.25 23.61 21.53
C LEU A 558 57.91 24.99 21.41
N PHE A 559 57.49 25.79 20.44
CA PHE A 559 58.00 27.15 20.25
C PHE A 559 57.64 28.05 21.44
N GLN A 560 56.39 28.01 21.91
CA GLN A 560 55.95 28.77 23.09
C GLN A 560 56.68 28.36 24.37
N LEU A 561 57.13 27.10 24.46
CA LEU A 561 57.96 26.59 25.55
C LEU A 561 59.46 26.92 25.41
N GLY A 562 59.85 27.70 24.38
CA GLY A 562 61.24 28.08 24.12
C GLY A 562 62.08 26.98 23.46
N GLN A 563 61.51 25.83 23.10
CA GLN A 563 62.20 24.70 22.47
C GLN A 563 62.27 24.90 20.94
N LYS A 564 62.88 25.99 20.49
CA LYS A 564 62.88 26.45 19.09
C LYS A 564 63.36 25.39 18.10
N ASP A 565 64.47 24.71 18.39
CA ASP A 565 65.03 23.70 17.47
C ASP A 565 64.05 22.54 17.25
N LYS A 566 63.40 22.07 18.33
CA LYS A 566 62.40 21.01 18.23
C LYS A 566 61.14 21.49 17.52
N ALA A 567 60.72 22.74 17.74
CA ALA A 567 59.60 23.33 17.03
C ALA A 567 59.82 23.32 15.51
N VAL A 568 61.01 23.76 15.07
CA VAL A 568 61.38 23.76 13.63
C VAL A 568 61.41 22.34 13.07
N GLN A 569 61.91 21.35 13.83
CA GLN A 569 61.88 19.95 13.41
C GLN A 569 60.44 19.44 13.21
N GLN A 570 59.53 19.77 14.12
CA GLN A 570 58.13 19.37 13.96
C GLN A 570 57.46 20.12 12.81
N TRP A 571 57.71 21.41 12.59
CA TRP A 571 57.17 22.12 11.43
C TRP A 571 57.67 21.55 10.10
N GLN A 572 58.95 21.17 10.00
CA GLN A 572 59.48 20.47 8.82
C GLN A 572 58.78 19.12 8.60
N ARG A 573 58.55 18.38 9.68
CA ARG A 573 57.81 17.12 9.64
C ARG A 573 56.35 17.32 9.22
N ALA A 574 55.66 18.31 9.78
CA ALA A 574 54.30 18.68 9.39
C ALA A 574 54.20 18.94 7.88
N LYS A 575 55.16 19.71 7.33
CA LYS A 575 55.25 19.95 5.89
C LYS A 575 55.40 18.66 5.07
N SER A 576 56.19 17.69 5.56
CA SER A 576 56.36 16.41 4.86
C SER A 576 55.13 15.50 4.89
N LEU A 577 54.25 15.67 5.90
CA LEU A 577 53.03 14.87 6.06
C LEU A 577 51.84 15.41 5.26
N GLY A 578 51.88 16.69 4.85
CA GLY A 578 50.74 17.35 4.21
C GLY A 578 49.67 17.80 5.22
N GLU A 579 48.65 18.53 4.76
CA GLU A 579 47.59 19.10 5.62
C GLU A 579 48.14 20.05 6.70
N TYR A 580 48.68 21.20 6.32
CA TYR A 580 49.27 22.20 7.22
C TYR A 580 48.75 23.60 6.89
N SER A 581 49.02 24.57 7.77
CA SER A 581 48.63 25.97 7.59
C SER A 581 49.41 26.65 6.47
N SER A 582 48.85 27.73 5.91
CA SER A 582 49.54 28.58 4.93
C SER A 582 50.81 29.26 5.48
N PHE A 583 51.06 29.18 6.79
CA PHE A 583 52.22 29.77 7.43
C PHE A 583 53.40 28.80 7.60
N ILE A 584 53.26 27.51 7.32
CA ILE A 584 54.29 26.51 7.65
C ILE A 584 55.67 26.86 7.06
N ASP A 585 55.72 27.31 5.81
CA ASP A 585 56.97 27.66 5.13
C ASP A 585 57.65 28.86 5.79
N LYS A 586 56.83 29.83 6.21
CA LYS A 586 57.30 31.04 6.89
C LYS A 586 57.78 30.71 8.30
N LYS A 587 57.06 29.84 9.02
CA LYS A 587 57.46 29.35 10.34
C LYS A 587 58.84 28.70 10.32
N ILE A 588 59.08 27.81 9.35
CA ILE A 588 60.36 27.10 9.19
C ILE A 588 61.48 28.08 8.80
N LYS A 589 61.24 28.94 7.80
CA LYS A 589 62.26 29.86 7.27
C LYS A 589 62.71 30.88 8.32
N ASP A 590 61.75 31.53 8.96
CA ASP A 590 62.02 32.64 9.87
C ASP A 590 62.31 32.14 11.30
N GLN A 591 62.13 30.83 11.55
CA GLN A 591 62.21 30.18 12.86
C GLN A 591 61.40 30.94 13.92
N LYS A 592 60.18 31.33 13.53
CA LYS A 592 59.27 32.16 14.31
C LYS A 592 57.86 31.63 14.16
N LEU A 593 57.08 31.77 15.23
CA LEU A 593 55.67 31.46 15.20
C LEU A 593 54.88 32.53 14.43
N TYR A 594 53.97 32.07 13.57
CA TYR A 594 52.95 32.87 12.90
C TYR A 594 51.60 32.19 13.12
N GLU A 595 50.59 32.94 13.55
CA GLU A 595 49.23 32.45 13.80
C GLU A 595 48.21 33.19 12.95
#